data_AF-X1CGY8-F1
#
_entry.id   AF-X1CGY8-F1
#
_cell.length_a   1.000
_cell.length_b   1.000
_cell.length_c   1.000
_cell.angle_alpha   90.00
_cell.angle_beta   90.00
_cell.angle_gamma   90.00
#
_symmetry.space_group_name_H-M   'P 1'
#
loop_
_entity.id
_entity.type
_entity.pdbx_description
1 polymer ?
#
loop_
_entity_poly.entity_id
_entity_poly.type
_entity_poly.pdbx_seq_one_letter_code
_entity_poly.pdbx_strand_id
1 'polypeptide(L)'
;KPKDKPKTGLKIVIALLVIMIIILLLSLLIFATPLKDILFYKRVAEEETSEEPTTTEETEETEEPTTEVTTEESTTTEETEETTGALSTPTINLEIYMGPTYSSADNVCFYRVKANVTGNPTPTISFNKDDSSGAWGNNKAQVNLNSPSDTVTLEATATNSEGTATDSINLSWGCEVENQDLVISEITIMGTKYINRTYGVSVAASDPDGDSLTYNWSVTGGTIDDIHAQNINWATPSYYGPCTISVTVSDGKGGEDNKSTDVFVHYLYDFLAKA
;
A
#
# COMPACT_ATOMS: atom_id res chain seq x y z
N LYS A 1 31.53 -64.77 27.61
CA LYS A 1 30.67 -63.58 27.82
C LYS A 1 30.68 -62.73 26.54
N PRO A 2 29.60 -62.70 25.75
CA PRO A 2 29.45 -61.68 24.71
C PRO A 2 29.22 -60.31 25.37
N LYS A 3 29.67 -59.22 24.71
CA LYS A 3 29.38 -57.84 25.12
C LYS A 3 28.16 -57.35 24.36
N ASP A 4 27.16 -56.84 25.06
CA ASP A 4 25.99 -56.21 24.45
C ASP A 4 26.38 -54.96 23.66
N LYS A 5 25.84 -54.81 22.44
CA LYS A 5 25.94 -53.57 21.67
C LYS A 5 25.01 -52.50 22.27
N PRO A 6 25.41 -51.21 22.24
CA PRO A 6 24.66 -50.14 22.92
C PRO A 6 23.29 -49.90 22.27
N LYS A 7 22.22 -49.99 23.06
CA LYS A 7 20.81 -49.77 22.66
C LYS A 7 20.47 -48.31 22.31
N THR A 8 21.47 -47.43 22.20
CA THR A 8 21.31 -45.97 22.05
C THR A 8 20.86 -45.58 20.64
N GLY A 9 21.43 -46.18 19.59
CA GLY A 9 21.08 -45.85 18.20
C GLY A 9 19.62 -46.16 17.86
N LEU A 10 19.09 -47.27 18.37
CA LEU A 10 17.69 -47.67 18.14
C LEU A 10 16.69 -46.65 18.73
N LYS A 11 17.01 -46.04 19.88
CA LYS A 11 16.15 -45.00 20.48
C LYS A 11 16.07 -43.73 19.63
N ILE A 12 17.18 -43.32 19.02
CA ILE A 12 17.24 -42.14 18.15
C ILE A 12 16.42 -42.36 16.87
N VAL A 13 16.54 -43.55 16.24
CA VAL A 13 15.75 -43.89 15.05
C VAL A 13 14.24 -43.91 15.36
N ILE A 14 13.83 -44.46 16.51
CA ILE A 14 12.42 -44.45 16.93
C ILE A 14 11.93 -43.00 17.17
N ALA A 15 12.72 -42.14 17.81
CA ALA A 15 12.35 -40.75 18.04
C ALA A 15 12.13 -39.97 16.74
N LEU A 16 13.02 -40.15 15.74
CA LEU A 16 12.88 -39.51 14.42
C LEU A 16 11.65 -40.01 13.65
N LEU A 17 11.34 -41.30 13.71
CA LEU A 17 10.12 -41.86 13.10
C LEU A 17 8.84 -41.29 13.72
N VAL A 18 8.81 -41.14 15.05
CA VAL A 18 7.65 -40.54 15.75
C VAL A 18 7.46 -39.07 15.34
N ILE A 19 8.55 -38.28 15.27
CA ILE A 19 8.49 -36.88 14.81
C ILE A 19 7.97 -36.79 13.36
N MET A 20 8.45 -37.66 12.47
CA MET A 20 8.01 -37.67 11.06
C MET A 20 6.51 -38.00 10.94
N ILE A 21 6.00 -38.95 11.74
CA ILE A 21 4.57 -39.29 11.79
C ILE A 21 3.73 -38.11 12.31
N ILE A 22 4.20 -37.40 13.34
CA ILE A 22 3.51 -36.21 13.87
C ILE A 22 3.42 -35.10 12.81
N ILE A 23 4.51 -34.82 12.08
CA ILE A 23 4.52 -33.83 11.00
C ILE A 23 3.54 -34.23 9.89
N LEU A 24 3.51 -35.51 9.52
CA LEU A 24 2.63 -36.01 8.46
C LEU A 24 1.14 -35.93 8.88
N LEU A 25 0.81 -36.23 10.14
CA LEU A 25 -0.52 -36.02 10.70
C LEU A 25 -0.92 -34.54 10.78
N LEU A 26 0.02 -33.64 11.13
CA LEU A 26 -0.22 -32.20 11.12
C LEU A 26 -0.44 -31.66 9.70
N SER A 27 0.28 -32.15 8.68
CA SER A 27 0.02 -31.76 7.30
C SER A 27 -1.38 -32.17 6.81
N LEU A 28 -1.89 -33.32 7.27
CA LEU A 28 -3.24 -33.78 6.92
C LEU A 28 -4.35 -32.92 7.54
N LEU A 29 -4.10 -32.24 8.65
CA LEU A 29 -5.04 -31.29 9.25
C LEU A 29 -5.17 -29.99 8.44
N ILE A 30 -4.12 -29.59 7.70
CA ILE A 30 -4.13 -28.38 6.86
C ILE A 30 -4.99 -28.57 5.59
N PHE A 31 -5.12 -29.80 5.09
CA PHE A 31 -5.94 -30.14 3.91
C PHE A 31 -7.36 -30.63 4.25
N ALA A 32 -7.78 -30.55 5.51
CA ALA A 32 -9.04 -31.11 6.00
C ALA A 32 -10.06 -30.07 6.51
N THR A 33 -9.91 -28.79 6.16
CA THR A 33 -11.00 -27.81 6.29
C THR A 33 -12.04 -28.03 5.19
N PRO A 34 -13.30 -28.37 5.50
CA PRO A 34 -14.32 -28.49 4.47
C PRO A 34 -14.67 -27.11 3.90
N LEU A 35 -14.95 -27.06 2.59
CA LEU A 35 -15.38 -25.89 1.82
C LEU A 35 -16.82 -25.41 2.18
N LYS A 36 -17.17 -25.39 3.48
CA LYS A 36 -18.53 -25.14 3.97
C LYS A 36 -18.78 -23.71 4.45
N ASP A 37 -17.75 -23.01 4.92
CA ASP A 37 -17.93 -21.69 5.55
C ASP A 37 -18.03 -20.53 4.54
N ILE A 38 -17.51 -20.71 3.31
CA ILE A 38 -17.64 -19.72 2.22
C ILE A 38 -19.12 -19.54 1.77
N LEU A 39 -19.97 -20.55 1.96
CA LEU A 39 -21.41 -20.46 1.63
C LEU A 39 -22.25 -19.90 2.78
N PHE A 40 -21.73 -19.81 4.01
CA PHE A 40 -22.48 -19.31 5.15
C PHE A 40 -22.45 -17.78 5.26
N TYR A 41 -21.37 -17.14 4.80
CA TYR A 41 -21.26 -15.67 4.78
C TYR A 41 -22.13 -15.00 3.71
N LYS A 42 -22.70 -15.76 2.77
CA LYS A 42 -23.56 -15.25 1.68
C LYS A 42 -25.06 -15.26 2.00
N ARG A 43 -25.46 -15.37 3.27
CA ARG A 43 -26.89 -15.42 3.68
C ARG A 43 -27.20 -14.60 4.95
N VAL A 44 -26.48 -13.49 5.17
CA VAL A 44 -26.67 -12.59 6.33
C VAL A 44 -26.90 -11.13 5.91
N ALA A 45 -26.96 -10.83 4.59
CA ALA A 45 -27.14 -9.48 4.06
C ALA A 45 -28.53 -9.22 3.42
N GLU A 46 -29.43 -10.20 3.44
CA GLU A 46 -30.81 -10.09 2.98
C GLU A 46 -31.75 -10.59 4.08
N GLU A 47 -32.14 -9.68 4.98
CA GLU A 47 -33.45 -9.61 5.66
C GLU A 47 -33.44 -8.43 6.64
N GLU A 48 -33.92 -7.26 6.19
CA GLU A 48 -34.60 -6.31 7.07
C GLU A 48 -35.93 -5.90 6.40
N THR A 49 -36.96 -6.05 7.22
CA THR A 49 -38.39 -6.20 6.91
C THR A 49 -39.11 -4.93 6.43
N SER A 50 -40.14 -5.11 5.58
CA SER A 50 -41.42 -4.35 5.56
C SER A 50 -41.36 -2.82 5.25
N GLU A 51 -42.22 -2.20 4.44
CA GLU A 51 -43.68 -2.37 4.33
C GLU A 51 -44.18 -2.34 2.86
N GLU A 52 -45.31 -3.02 2.63
CA GLU A 52 -46.13 -2.97 1.40
C GLU A 52 -47.35 -2.04 1.62
N PRO A 53 -48.07 -1.57 0.57
CA PRO A 53 -49.13 -2.44 0.04
C PRO A 53 -49.43 -2.32 -1.48
N THR A 54 -49.52 -3.47 -2.14
CA THR A 54 -50.47 -3.90 -3.19
C THR A 54 -51.01 -2.91 -4.21
N THR A 55 -50.96 -3.28 -5.49
CA THR A 55 -52.17 -3.62 -6.28
C THR A 55 -51.80 -4.57 -7.43
N THR A 56 -52.70 -5.53 -7.73
CA THR A 56 -52.73 -6.43 -8.90
C THR A 56 -52.80 -5.65 -10.24
N GLU A 57 -52.83 -6.19 -11.46
CA GLU A 57 -53.10 -7.50 -12.10
C GLU A 57 -52.22 -7.53 -13.40
N GLU A 58 -52.02 -8.56 -14.22
CA GLU A 58 -52.56 -9.93 -14.32
C GLU A 58 -51.44 -10.85 -14.91
N THR A 59 -51.65 -11.63 -15.98
CA THR A 59 -50.63 -12.37 -16.76
C THR A 59 -51.23 -12.71 -18.14
N GLU A 60 -50.52 -12.54 -19.26
CA GLU A 60 -50.81 -13.35 -20.46
C GLU A 60 -49.63 -13.46 -21.44
N GLU A 61 -49.43 -14.67 -21.95
CA GLU A 61 -48.42 -15.12 -22.92
C GLU A 61 -49.20 -15.84 -24.03
N THR A 62 -49.22 -15.32 -25.26
CA THR A 62 -49.93 -15.99 -26.38
C THR A 62 -49.26 -15.80 -27.73
N GLU A 63 -48.61 -16.89 -28.17
CA GLU A 63 -48.49 -17.46 -29.53
C GLU A 63 -48.10 -16.61 -30.77
N GLU A 64 -47.20 -17.20 -31.56
CA GLU A 64 -47.02 -16.93 -33.00
C GLU A 64 -48.30 -17.25 -33.81
N PRO A 65 -48.35 -16.87 -35.10
CA PRO A 65 -48.05 -17.94 -36.05
C PRO A 65 -47.17 -17.51 -37.24
N THR A 66 -46.42 -18.50 -37.72
CA THR A 66 -45.68 -18.50 -38.98
C THR A 66 -46.61 -18.42 -40.20
N THR A 67 -46.17 -17.74 -41.26
CA THR A 67 -46.74 -17.91 -42.62
C THR A 67 -45.64 -17.66 -43.65
N GLU A 68 -45.31 -18.67 -44.44
CA GLU A 68 -44.46 -18.54 -45.63
C GLU A 68 -45.22 -17.83 -46.77
N VAL A 69 -44.51 -17.18 -47.70
CA VAL A 69 -44.52 -17.49 -49.16
C VAL A 69 -44.01 -16.31 -50.01
N THR A 70 -43.05 -16.63 -50.89
CA THR A 70 -42.63 -15.95 -52.13
C THR A 70 -41.90 -14.60 -52.10
N THR A 71 -40.70 -14.67 -52.69
CA THR A 71 -39.87 -13.59 -53.20
C THR A 71 -40.54 -12.82 -54.35
N GLU A 72 -40.65 -11.50 -54.25
CA GLU A 72 -40.63 -10.61 -55.43
C GLU A 72 -39.52 -9.56 -55.27
N GLU A 73 -38.63 -9.52 -56.25
CA GLU A 73 -37.48 -8.63 -56.33
C GLU A 73 -37.94 -7.28 -56.90
N SER A 74 -38.07 -6.26 -56.03
CA SER A 74 -38.42 -4.90 -56.45
C SER A 74 -37.37 -3.91 -55.96
N THR A 75 -36.57 -3.42 -56.90
CA THR A 75 -35.49 -2.46 -56.67
C THR A 75 -36.04 -1.11 -56.24
N THR A 76 -36.09 -0.86 -54.94
CA THR A 76 -36.39 0.46 -54.37
C THR A 76 -35.10 1.08 -53.84
N THR A 77 -34.60 2.10 -54.54
CA THR A 77 -33.61 3.03 -53.97
C THR A 77 -34.27 3.83 -52.87
N GLU A 78 -34.11 3.40 -51.62
CA GLU A 78 -34.30 4.28 -50.48
C GLU A 78 -33.12 5.25 -50.43
N GLU A 79 -33.33 6.45 -50.96
CA GLU A 79 -32.52 7.61 -50.60
C GLU A 79 -32.82 7.93 -49.12
N THR A 80 -32.05 7.33 -48.20
CA THR A 80 -31.95 7.86 -46.84
C THR A 80 -31.42 9.28 -46.92
N GLU A 81 -32.30 10.26 -46.73
CA GLU A 81 -31.91 11.64 -46.44
C GLU A 81 -31.16 11.66 -45.10
N GLU A 82 -29.85 11.42 -45.15
CA GLU A 82 -28.96 11.85 -44.09
C GLU A 82 -29.08 13.37 -43.99
N THR A 83 -29.79 13.83 -42.95
CA THR A 83 -29.74 15.21 -42.50
C THR A 83 -28.36 15.45 -41.89
N THR A 84 -27.37 15.58 -42.78
CA THR A 84 -25.97 15.81 -42.44
C THR A 84 -25.85 17.06 -41.59
N GLY A 85 -25.70 16.85 -40.28
CA GLY A 85 -25.40 17.94 -39.35
C GLY A 85 -24.15 18.67 -39.79
N ALA A 86 -24.02 19.96 -39.45
CA ALA A 86 -22.85 20.74 -39.83
C ALA A 86 -21.56 20.04 -39.34
N LEU A 87 -20.62 19.85 -40.27
CA LEU A 87 -19.31 19.26 -39.98
C LEU A 87 -18.55 20.15 -38.98
N SER A 88 -17.83 19.53 -38.05
CA SER A 88 -17.04 20.25 -37.04
C SER A 88 -15.82 19.45 -36.59
N THR A 89 -14.71 20.17 -36.43
CA THR A 89 -13.46 19.65 -35.84
C THR A 89 -13.70 19.14 -34.42
N PRO A 90 -12.95 18.13 -33.96
CA PRO A 90 -13.07 17.65 -32.59
C PRO A 90 -12.76 18.73 -31.55
N THR A 91 -13.36 18.62 -30.37
CA THR A 91 -12.83 19.21 -29.13
C THR A 91 -12.70 18.12 -28.09
N ILE A 92 -11.76 18.28 -27.15
CA ILE A 92 -11.54 17.33 -26.06
C ILE A 92 -11.15 18.08 -24.78
N ASN A 93 -11.66 17.61 -23.65
CA ASN A 93 -11.27 18.04 -22.31
C ASN A 93 -11.22 16.81 -21.39
N LEU A 94 -10.09 16.57 -20.74
CA LEU A 94 -9.90 15.54 -19.73
C LEU A 94 -10.39 15.99 -18.35
N GLU A 95 -11.05 15.08 -17.63
CA GLU A 95 -11.58 15.34 -16.29
C GLU A 95 -11.36 14.11 -15.41
N ILE A 96 -10.65 14.28 -14.28
CA ILE A 96 -10.59 13.26 -13.22
C ILE A 96 -11.96 13.18 -12.59
N TYR A 97 -12.62 12.02 -12.69
CA TYR A 97 -13.93 11.78 -12.07
C TYR A 97 -13.84 10.82 -10.87
N MET A 98 -12.70 10.18 -10.67
CA MET A 98 -12.38 9.34 -9.51
C MET A 98 -10.86 9.30 -9.31
N GLY A 99 -10.41 9.29 -8.07
CA GLY A 99 -8.99 9.22 -7.71
C GLY A 99 -8.39 10.56 -7.24
N PRO A 100 -7.22 10.54 -6.59
CA PRO A 100 -6.40 9.36 -6.27
C PRO A 100 -7.14 8.39 -5.33
N THR A 101 -6.97 7.09 -5.54
CA THR A 101 -7.57 6.06 -4.69
C THR A 101 -6.62 4.87 -4.60
N TYR A 102 -6.30 4.47 -3.38
CA TYR A 102 -5.37 3.38 -3.11
C TYR A 102 -6.10 2.04 -3.11
N SER A 103 -5.68 1.10 -3.95
CA SER A 103 -6.06 -0.31 -3.88
C SER A 103 -5.00 -1.07 -3.10
N SER A 104 -5.32 -1.44 -1.86
CA SER A 104 -4.47 -2.31 -1.03
C SER A 104 -4.41 -3.76 -1.54
N ALA A 105 -5.37 -4.18 -2.37
CA ALA A 105 -5.36 -5.50 -3.01
C ALA A 105 -4.28 -5.62 -4.09
N ASP A 106 -4.00 -4.52 -4.80
CA ASP A 106 -3.06 -4.47 -5.93
C ASP A 106 -1.77 -3.69 -5.61
N ASN A 107 -1.71 -3.00 -4.46
CA ASN A 107 -0.67 -2.03 -4.09
C ASN A 107 -0.48 -0.91 -5.12
N VAL A 108 -1.59 -0.31 -5.55
CA VAL A 108 -1.65 0.69 -6.63
C VAL A 108 -2.44 1.90 -6.18
N CYS A 109 -1.93 3.11 -6.43
CA CYS A 109 -2.78 4.29 -6.45
C CYS A 109 -3.29 4.54 -7.87
N PHE A 110 -4.60 4.66 -8.06
CA PHE A 110 -5.19 4.85 -9.38
C PHE A 110 -6.05 6.12 -9.49
N TYR A 111 -6.12 6.60 -10.72
CA TYR A 111 -7.02 7.64 -11.19
C TYR A 111 -7.94 7.07 -12.27
N ARG A 112 -9.16 7.58 -12.38
CA ARG A 112 -10.00 7.41 -13.56
C ARG A 112 -10.35 8.75 -14.16
N VAL A 113 -10.06 8.87 -15.45
CA VAL A 113 -10.21 10.10 -16.24
C VAL A 113 -11.21 9.83 -17.34
N LYS A 114 -12.11 10.79 -17.58
CA LYS A 114 -13.03 10.78 -18.73
C LYS A 114 -12.61 11.86 -19.72
N ALA A 115 -12.75 11.56 -21.00
CA ALA A 115 -12.63 12.52 -22.09
C ALA A 115 -14.03 13.03 -22.46
N ASN A 116 -14.28 14.30 -22.19
CA ASN A 116 -15.46 15.01 -22.67
C ASN A 116 -15.15 15.49 -24.11
N VAL A 117 -15.84 14.95 -25.12
CA VAL A 117 -15.50 15.16 -26.54
C VAL A 117 -16.71 15.64 -27.33
N THR A 118 -16.49 16.61 -28.22
CA THR A 118 -17.47 17.05 -29.24
C THR A 118 -16.86 16.96 -30.63
N GLY A 119 -17.70 16.95 -31.66
CA GLY A 119 -17.28 16.97 -33.07
C GLY A 119 -18.29 16.23 -33.94
N ASN A 120 -18.30 16.54 -35.24
CA ASN A 120 -19.17 15.89 -36.21
C ASN A 120 -18.40 15.67 -37.53
N PRO A 121 -18.16 14.43 -37.98
CA PRO A 121 -18.62 13.15 -37.41
C PRO A 121 -18.12 12.90 -35.98
N THR A 122 -18.80 12.03 -35.24
CA THR A 122 -18.42 11.70 -33.85
C THR A 122 -16.96 11.24 -33.77
N PRO A 123 -16.08 11.92 -33.00
CA PRO A 123 -14.67 11.57 -32.98
C PRO A 123 -14.39 10.23 -32.31
N THR A 124 -13.41 9.51 -32.84
CA THR A 124 -12.76 8.40 -32.16
C THR A 124 -11.77 8.94 -31.12
N ILE A 125 -11.60 8.23 -30.00
CA ILE A 125 -10.76 8.65 -28.88
C ILE A 125 -9.64 7.61 -28.68
N SER A 126 -8.41 8.08 -28.49
CA SER A 126 -7.26 7.26 -28.10
C SER A 126 -6.51 7.92 -26.95
N PHE A 127 -6.28 7.19 -25.87
CA PHE A 127 -5.38 7.59 -24.79
C PHE A 127 -3.96 7.07 -25.05
N ASN A 128 -2.95 7.76 -24.54
CA ASN A 128 -1.57 7.24 -24.53
C ASN A 128 -1.35 6.12 -23.49
N LYS A 129 -2.25 6.01 -22.50
CA LYS A 129 -2.25 4.97 -21.46
C LYS A 129 -3.68 4.69 -20.96
N ASP A 130 -4.05 3.42 -20.85
CA ASP A 130 -5.21 2.93 -20.10
C ASP A 130 -4.89 1.55 -19.50
N ASP A 131 -4.86 1.47 -18.16
CA ASP A 131 -4.63 0.23 -17.43
C ASP A 131 -5.92 -0.57 -17.18
N SER A 132 -7.09 -0.06 -17.60
CA SER A 132 -8.38 -0.75 -17.44
C SER A 132 -8.71 -1.76 -18.54
N SER A 133 -7.89 -1.86 -19.58
CA SER A 133 -8.17 -2.66 -20.79
C SER A 133 -9.53 -2.33 -21.42
N GLY A 134 -9.92 -1.05 -21.40
CA GLY A 134 -11.20 -0.56 -21.93
C GLY A 134 -12.45 -0.90 -21.10
N ALA A 135 -12.31 -1.43 -19.88
CA ALA A 135 -13.44 -1.86 -19.03
C ALA A 135 -14.48 -0.76 -18.74
N TRP A 136 -14.11 0.51 -18.88
CA TRP A 136 -14.98 1.67 -18.63
C TRP A 136 -15.55 2.32 -19.91
N GLY A 137 -15.20 1.79 -21.09
CA GLY A 137 -15.57 2.32 -22.41
C GLY A 137 -14.58 3.33 -22.98
N ASN A 138 -14.60 3.52 -24.30
CA ASN A 138 -13.55 4.18 -25.08
C ASN A 138 -13.29 5.68 -24.73
N ASN A 139 -14.18 6.33 -23.98
CA ASN A 139 -14.00 7.71 -23.53
C ASN A 139 -13.45 7.82 -22.09
N LYS A 140 -13.01 6.72 -21.48
CA LYS A 140 -12.43 6.69 -20.14
C LYS A 140 -11.15 5.87 -20.12
N ALA A 141 -10.22 6.29 -19.27
CA ALA A 141 -9.00 5.55 -18.96
C ALA A 141 -8.84 5.42 -17.44
N GLN A 142 -8.29 4.31 -16.99
CA GLN A 142 -7.69 4.19 -15.66
C GLN A 142 -6.18 4.35 -15.79
N VAL A 143 -5.56 5.10 -14.87
CA VAL A 143 -4.10 5.21 -14.77
C VAL A 143 -3.69 4.74 -13.38
N ASN A 144 -2.90 3.68 -13.36
CA ASN A 144 -2.27 3.10 -12.19
C ASN A 144 -0.85 3.67 -12.03
N LEU A 145 -0.53 4.07 -10.81
CA LEU A 145 0.78 4.47 -10.31
C LEU A 145 1.20 3.47 -9.22
N ASN A 146 2.49 3.14 -9.15
CA ASN A 146 3.01 2.01 -8.35
C ASN A 146 4.05 2.45 -7.29
N SER A 147 4.49 3.70 -7.33
CA SER A 147 5.41 4.30 -6.34
C SER A 147 4.98 5.73 -6.00
N PRO A 148 5.21 6.22 -4.75
CA PRO A 148 5.04 7.62 -4.38
C PRO A 148 5.78 8.63 -5.28
N SER A 149 6.87 8.19 -5.93
CA SER A 149 7.64 8.98 -6.89
C SER A 149 7.04 9.05 -8.30
N ASP A 150 6.03 8.23 -8.61
CA ASP A 150 5.53 8.09 -9.97
C ASP A 150 4.76 9.34 -10.43
N THR A 151 5.06 9.76 -11.66
CA THR A 151 4.34 10.81 -12.38
C THR A 151 4.06 10.36 -13.81
N VAL A 152 2.87 10.66 -14.31
CA VAL A 152 2.41 10.29 -15.66
C VAL A 152 1.69 11.48 -16.29
N THR A 153 2.08 11.88 -17.49
CA THR A 153 1.26 12.73 -18.35
C THR A 153 0.32 11.84 -19.15
N LEU A 154 -0.96 11.80 -18.75
CA LEU A 154 -2.01 11.16 -19.53
C LEU A 154 -2.41 12.12 -20.66
N GLU A 155 -2.30 11.67 -21.90
CA GLU A 155 -2.70 12.41 -23.10
C GLU A 155 -3.82 11.65 -23.81
N ALA A 156 -4.79 12.37 -24.36
CA ALA A 156 -5.83 11.81 -25.19
C ALA A 156 -5.99 12.59 -26.50
N THR A 157 -6.22 11.87 -27.59
CA THR A 157 -6.48 12.41 -28.93
C THR A 157 -7.88 12.06 -29.37
N ALA A 158 -8.66 13.07 -29.78
CA ALA A 158 -9.94 12.92 -30.47
C ALA A 158 -9.76 13.17 -31.98
N THR A 159 -10.25 12.26 -32.84
CA THR A 159 -10.04 12.30 -34.30
C THR A 159 -11.33 12.03 -35.07
N ASN A 160 -11.67 12.88 -36.05
CA ASN A 160 -12.71 12.65 -37.08
C ASN A 160 -12.20 13.07 -38.48
N SER A 161 -13.08 13.14 -39.49
CA SER A 161 -12.73 13.58 -40.85
C SER A 161 -12.29 15.04 -40.94
N GLU A 162 -12.73 15.88 -40.02
CA GLU A 162 -12.51 17.33 -40.02
C GLU A 162 -11.20 17.72 -39.33
N GLY A 163 -10.64 16.84 -38.48
CA GLY A 163 -9.34 17.03 -37.87
C GLY A 163 -9.12 16.23 -36.59
N THR A 164 -8.17 16.73 -35.79
CA THR A 164 -7.79 16.17 -34.49
C THR A 164 -7.74 17.24 -33.42
N ALA A 165 -7.96 16.84 -32.17
CA ALA A 165 -7.71 17.65 -30.98
C ALA A 165 -7.06 16.78 -29.90
N THR A 166 -6.18 17.37 -29.09
CA THR A 166 -5.54 16.70 -27.95
C THR A 166 -5.76 17.48 -26.66
N ASP A 167 -5.78 16.77 -25.55
CA ASP A 167 -5.68 17.33 -24.20
C ASP A 167 -4.87 16.40 -23.29
N SER A 168 -4.29 16.96 -22.23
CA SER A 168 -3.35 16.25 -21.36
C SER A 168 -3.46 16.67 -19.89
N ILE A 169 -3.28 15.71 -19.00
CA ILE A 169 -3.26 15.94 -17.55
C ILE A 169 -2.07 15.24 -16.90
N ASN A 170 -1.39 15.95 -16.00
CA ASN A 170 -0.32 15.39 -15.19
C ASN A 170 -0.90 14.76 -13.92
N LEU A 171 -0.65 13.48 -13.73
CA LEU A 171 -1.02 12.68 -12.57
C LEU A 171 0.25 12.35 -11.78
N SER A 172 0.21 12.50 -10.46
CA SER A 172 1.25 12.04 -9.53
C SER A 172 0.61 11.09 -8.52
N TRP A 173 1.40 10.35 -7.72
CA TRP A 173 0.88 9.32 -6.80
C TRP A 173 -0.39 9.76 -6.06
N GLY A 174 -0.35 10.86 -5.30
CA GLY A 174 -1.54 11.53 -4.78
C GLY A 174 -2.33 10.80 -3.68
N CYS A 175 -2.19 9.48 -3.55
CA CYS A 175 -2.66 8.73 -2.38
C CYS A 175 -1.81 9.07 -1.15
N GLU A 176 -2.43 9.04 0.03
CA GLU A 176 -1.69 9.10 1.30
C GLU A 176 -0.77 7.87 1.40
N VAL A 177 0.48 8.12 1.79
CA VAL A 177 1.42 7.07 2.21
C VAL A 177 1.31 7.00 3.72
N GLU A 178 1.05 5.81 4.28
CA GLU A 178 1.12 5.62 5.73
C GLU A 178 2.56 5.85 6.19
N ASN A 179 2.74 6.76 7.15
CA ASN A 179 4.05 7.09 7.72
C ASN A 179 4.65 5.86 8.41
N GLN A 180 5.85 5.47 8.01
CA GLN A 180 6.57 4.34 8.57
C GLN A 180 7.30 4.75 9.86
N ASP A 181 7.35 3.84 10.84
CA ASP A 181 8.05 4.12 12.09
C ASP A 181 9.57 4.30 11.86
N LEU A 182 10.12 5.42 12.35
CA LEU A 182 11.56 5.66 12.42
C LEU A 182 12.26 4.68 13.37
N VAL A 183 13.58 4.48 13.18
CA VAL A 183 14.37 3.50 13.95
C VAL A 183 15.66 4.11 14.51
N ILE A 184 15.86 4.00 15.83
CA ILE A 184 17.14 4.29 16.51
C ILE A 184 18.01 3.03 16.54
N SER A 185 18.97 2.96 15.63
CA SER A 185 19.93 1.87 15.50
C SER A 185 20.86 1.74 16.73
N GLU A 186 21.49 2.83 17.20
CA GLU A 186 22.40 2.78 18.35
C GLU A 186 22.59 4.14 19.06
N ILE A 187 22.99 4.07 20.34
CA ILE A 187 23.61 5.18 21.08
C ILE A 187 25.05 4.76 21.39
N THR A 188 26.02 5.54 20.93
CA THR A 188 27.45 5.22 21.01
C THR A 188 28.20 6.22 21.88
N ILE A 189 28.96 5.70 22.86
CA ILE A 189 29.69 6.52 23.84
C ILE A 189 31.00 5.83 24.31
N MET A 190 32.13 6.19 23.70
CA MET A 190 33.38 5.40 23.78
C MET A 190 34.16 5.51 25.10
N GLY A 191 34.81 4.41 25.52
CA GLY A 191 35.76 4.36 26.65
C GLY A 191 35.16 4.42 28.05
N THR A 192 36.01 4.28 29.08
CA THR A 192 35.61 4.40 30.50
C THR A 192 35.26 5.84 30.86
N LYS A 193 34.21 6.03 31.65
CA LYS A 193 33.74 7.35 32.09
C LYS A 193 34.22 7.67 33.50
N TYR A 194 34.61 8.91 33.74
CA TYR A 194 35.12 9.40 35.02
C TYR A 194 34.40 10.68 35.43
N ILE A 195 34.24 10.91 36.73
CA ILE A 195 33.60 12.10 37.28
C ILE A 195 34.21 13.43 36.77
N ASN A 196 33.37 14.46 36.65
CA ASN A 196 33.77 15.82 36.22
C ASN A 196 34.58 15.84 34.89
N ARG A 197 34.12 15.04 33.92
CA ARG A 197 34.61 14.98 32.54
C ARG A 197 33.48 15.06 31.54
N THR A 198 33.78 15.62 30.37
CA THR A 198 32.84 15.72 29.25
C THR A 198 33.15 14.63 28.21
N TYR A 199 32.11 14.01 27.68
CA TYR A 199 32.21 12.96 26.66
C TYR A 199 31.20 13.22 25.53
N GLY A 200 31.64 13.07 24.28
CA GLY A 200 30.73 13.05 23.15
C GLY A 200 29.87 11.78 23.14
N VAL A 201 28.58 11.96 22.87
CA VAL A 201 27.58 10.89 22.67
C VAL A 201 26.97 11.09 21.29
N SER A 202 26.83 10.01 20.54
CA SER A 202 26.21 10.03 19.21
C SER A 202 25.04 9.05 19.13
N VAL A 203 23.97 9.43 18.43
CA VAL A 203 22.89 8.51 18.05
C VAL A 203 22.92 8.25 16.54
N ALA A 204 22.66 7.01 16.15
CA ALA A 204 22.31 6.65 14.78
C ALA A 204 20.81 6.37 14.75
N ALA A 205 20.06 7.22 14.05
CA ALA A 205 18.63 7.08 13.79
C ALA A 205 18.36 7.29 12.29
N SER A 206 17.32 6.64 11.78
CA SER A 206 16.93 6.71 10.36
C SER A 206 15.43 6.60 10.21
N ASP A 207 14.88 7.39 9.29
CA ASP A 207 13.49 7.37 8.89
C ASP A 207 13.34 6.67 7.51
N PRO A 208 12.39 5.72 7.33
CA PRO A 208 12.21 5.03 6.05
C PRO A 208 11.63 5.91 4.92
N ASP A 209 10.81 6.91 5.26
CA ASP A 209 10.18 7.83 4.31
C ASP A 209 11.07 9.03 3.97
N GLY A 210 12.14 9.23 4.75
CA GLY A 210 13.14 10.29 4.59
C GLY A 210 12.77 11.58 5.31
N ASP A 211 11.86 11.53 6.27
CA ASP A 211 11.42 12.69 7.04
C ASP A 211 12.50 13.24 8.00
N SER A 212 12.33 14.49 8.39
CA SER A 212 13.34 15.24 9.17
C SER A 212 13.25 14.93 10.66
N LEU A 213 14.24 14.22 11.18
CA LEU A 213 14.29 13.78 12.59
C LEU A 213 14.62 14.92 13.57
N THR A 214 13.86 14.96 14.65
CA THR A 214 14.06 15.81 15.84
C THR A 214 14.49 14.99 17.04
N TYR A 215 15.28 15.57 17.95
CA TYR A 215 15.89 14.87 19.08
C TYR A 215 15.49 15.50 20.42
N ASN A 216 15.37 14.68 21.46
CA ASN A 216 15.20 15.13 22.83
C ASN A 216 15.96 14.20 23.79
N TRP A 217 17.11 14.65 24.28
CA TRP A 217 17.96 13.90 25.18
C TRP A 217 17.66 14.15 26.66
N SER A 218 17.89 13.15 27.50
CA SER A 218 17.86 13.26 28.96
C SER A 218 18.92 12.37 29.63
N VAL A 219 19.35 12.74 30.83
CA VAL A 219 20.29 11.97 31.65
C VAL A 219 19.84 11.92 33.11
N THR A 220 20.06 10.80 33.78
CA THR A 220 19.80 10.67 35.23
C THR A 220 20.90 11.27 36.11
N GLY A 221 22.07 11.60 35.53
CA GLY A 221 23.18 12.26 36.22
C GLY A 221 24.07 13.04 35.27
N GLY A 222 24.61 14.16 35.75
CA GLY A 222 25.39 15.10 34.92
C GLY A 222 24.51 16.12 34.18
N THR A 223 25.04 16.74 33.13
CA THR A 223 24.33 17.70 32.27
C THR A 223 24.68 17.50 30.81
N ILE A 224 23.79 17.96 29.92
CA ILE A 224 23.97 17.96 28.46
C ILE A 224 24.12 19.42 28.01
N ASP A 225 24.88 19.66 26.93
CA ASP A 225 25.09 20.98 26.33
C ASP A 225 23.91 21.44 25.45
N ASP A 226 23.41 20.57 24.58
CA ASP A 226 22.19 20.78 23.78
C ASP A 226 21.36 19.49 23.76
N ILE A 227 20.14 19.54 24.30
CA ILE A 227 19.24 18.36 24.34
C ILE A 227 18.54 18.08 23.02
N HIS A 228 18.64 18.97 22.02
CA HIS A 228 17.96 18.85 20.72
C HIS A 228 18.90 18.54 19.55
N ALA A 229 20.21 18.45 19.81
CA ALA A 229 21.18 18.02 18.81
C ALA A 229 21.18 16.49 18.61
N GLN A 230 21.49 16.03 17.39
CA GLN A 230 21.70 14.61 17.10
C GLN A 230 22.88 14.03 17.91
N ASN A 231 23.96 14.81 18.06
CA ASN A 231 25.14 14.44 18.83
C ASN A 231 25.35 15.46 19.94
N ILE A 232 25.63 14.99 21.14
CA ILE A 232 25.68 15.82 22.35
C ILE A 232 27.02 15.67 23.09
N ASN A 233 27.35 16.63 23.95
CA ASN A 233 28.41 16.50 24.93
C ASN A 233 27.82 16.33 26.33
N TRP A 234 27.96 15.12 26.89
CA TRP A 234 27.55 14.83 28.25
C TRP A 234 28.67 15.15 29.24
N ALA A 235 28.43 16.12 30.12
CA ALA A 235 29.26 16.40 31.28
C ALA A 235 28.82 15.50 32.45
N THR A 236 29.66 14.53 32.80
CA THR A 236 29.43 13.57 33.90
C THR A 236 29.26 14.26 35.26
N PRO A 237 28.50 13.65 36.19
CA PRO A 237 28.36 14.16 37.55
C PRO A 237 29.68 14.15 38.35
N SER A 238 29.64 14.79 39.52
CA SER A 238 30.75 14.81 40.48
C SER A 238 30.83 13.55 41.37
N TYR A 239 29.88 12.63 41.24
CA TYR A 239 29.79 11.36 41.98
C TYR A 239 29.96 10.16 41.05
N TYR A 240 30.50 9.06 41.59
CA TYR A 240 30.59 7.77 40.90
C TYR A 240 29.25 7.02 40.97
N GLY A 241 29.00 6.11 40.02
CA GLY A 241 27.80 5.29 39.99
C GLY A 241 27.19 5.13 38.59
N PRO A 242 26.05 4.44 38.47
CA PRO A 242 25.32 4.35 37.23
C PRO A 242 24.66 5.69 36.86
N CYS A 243 24.66 6.00 35.57
CA CYS A 243 23.88 7.05 34.94
C CYS A 243 23.23 6.44 33.69
N THR A 244 22.00 6.83 33.39
CA THR A 244 21.30 6.42 32.18
C THR A 244 21.26 7.63 31.25
N ILE A 245 21.59 7.42 29.97
CA ILE A 245 21.45 8.40 28.91
C ILE A 245 20.32 7.92 28.00
N SER A 246 19.32 8.76 27.79
CA SER A 246 18.13 8.46 26.98
C SER A 246 17.95 9.49 25.89
N VAL A 247 17.46 9.05 24.73
CA VAL A 247 17.03 9.92 23.62
C VAL A 247 15.66 9.46 23.12
N THR A 248 14.77 10.42 22.93
CA THR A 248 13.57 10.27 22.10
C THR A 248 13.85 10.94 20.76
N VAL A 249 13.44 10.29 19.67
CA VAL A 249 13.56 10.81 18.30
C VAL A 249 12.18 10.78 17.66
N SER A 250 11.76 11.86 17.00
CA SER A 250 10.47 11.96 16.30
C SER A 250 10.63 12.59 14.91
N ASP A 251 9.83 12.10 13.96
CA ASP A 251 9.71 12.58 12.57
C ASP A 251 8.78 13.81 12.42
N GLY A 252 7.98 14.13 13.45
CA GLY A 252 6.95 15.18 13.38
C GLY A 252 5.72 14.83 12.53
N LYS A 253 5.59 13.57 12.11
CA LYS A 253 4.48 12.99 11.32
C LYS A 253 3.63 12.00 12.12
N GLY A 254 4.21 11.41 13.15
CA GLY A 254 3.52 10.49 14.06
C GLY A 254 4.43 9.38 14.60
N GLY A 255 5.57 9.13 13.96
CA GLY A 255 6.59 8.23 14.45
C GLY A 255 7.39 8.85 15.61
N GLU A 256 7.62 8.02 16.62
CA GLU A 256 8.50 8.30 17.74
C GLU A 256 9.19 6.99 18.16
N ASP A 257 10.51 7.01 18.29
CA ASP A 257 11.28 5.91 18.90
C ASP A 257 12.08 6.45 20.09
N ASN A 258 12.35 5.60 21.07
CA ASN A 258 13.07 5.96 22.28
C ASN A 258 14.12 4.91 22.64
N LYS A 259 15.35 5.36 22.92
CA LYS A 259 16.47 4.48 23.27
C LYS A 259 17.20 4.97 24.50
N SER A 260 17.71 4.04 25.30
CA SER A 260 18.49 4.33 26.50
C SER A 260 19.75 3.47 26.57
N THR A 261 20.79 3.99 27.21
CA THR A 261 22.03 3.26 27.51
C THR A 261 22.50 3.57 28.93
N ASP A 262 22.85 2.52 29.67
CA ASP A 262 23.37 2.63 31.04
C ASP A 262 24.90 2.73 31.03
N VAL A 263 25.41 3.72 31.75
CA VAL A 263 26.81 4.12 31.74
C VAL A 263 27.30 4.27 33.17
N PHE A 264 28.33 3.51 33.55
CA PHE A 264 28.93 3.62 34.88
C PHE A 264 30.04 4.67 34.89
N VAL A 265 29.95 5.63 35.81
CA VAL A 265 30.93 6.69 36.04
C VAL A 265 31.85 6.30 37.20
N HIS A 266 33.16 6.34 36.95
CA HIS A 266 34.23 5.94 37.85
C HIS A 266 34.94 7.12 38.52
N TYR A 267 35.75 6.83 39.54
CA TYR A 267 36.70 7.82 40.06
C TYR A 267 37.94 7.89 39.17
N LEU A 268 38.52 9.09 39.02
CA LEU A 268 39.70 9.28 38.18
C LEU A 268 40.93 8.46 38.65
N TYR A 269 41.02 8.12 39.94
CA TYR A 269 42.11 7.28 40.45
C TYR A 269 41.95 5.79 40.09
N ASP A 270 40.76 5.33 39.68
CA ASP A 270 40.55 3.95 39.18
C ASP A 270 41.35 3.69 37.89
N PHE A 271 41.67 4.76 37.14
CA PHE A 271 42.57 4.73 35.99
C PHE A 271 44.03 4.55 36.42
N LEU A 272 44.46 5.29 37.44
CA LEU A 272 45.84 5.27 37.95
C LEU A 272 46.19 3.99 38.71
N ALA A 273 45.21 3.28 39.27
CA ALA A 273 45.40 2.01 39.96
C ALA A 273 45.54 0.79 39.01
N LYS A 274 45.40 0.99 37.70
CA LYS A 274 45.49 -0.05 36.66
C LYS A 274 46.65 0.15 35.67
N ALA A 275 47.43 1.23 35.83
CA ALA A 275 48.58 1.59 35.02
C ALA A 275 49.90 1.29 35.74
#